data_AF-A0A9E2JRF5-F1
#
_entry.id   AF-A0A9E2JRF5-F1
#
_cell.length_a   1.000
_cell.length_b   1.000
_cell.length_c   1.000
_cell.angle_alpha   90.00
_cell.angle_beta   90.00
_cell.angle_gamma   90.00
#
_symmetry.space_group_name_H-M   'P 1'
#
loop_
_entity.id
_entity.type
_entity.pdbx_description
1 polymer ?
#
loop_
_entity_poly.entity_id
_entity_poly.type
_entity_poly.pdbx_seq_one_letter_code
_entity_poly.pdbx_strand_id
1 'polypeptide(L)'
;MATIPFIQCKIFPVEQTADYLEKRFIKHLRLLRSGQVGQPAHEGKLLGVDNHERHETRITHLDRRKVRMRVEKLITCRQEASGMGHLQEDERERLTALAGGVRLATVKTEHQADEIAAALHDEMPWMGPATEQVWRAMRRSVREGPTSF
;
A
#
# COMPACT_ATOMS: atom_id res chain seq x y z
N MET A 1 -9.98 15.57 12.06
CA MET A 1 -10.88 14.94 11.07
C MET A 1 -10.51 13.49 10.95
N ALA A 2 -11.47 12.58 11.03
CA ALA A 2 -11.20 11.15 10.94
C ALA A 2 -10.90 10.74 9.48
N THR A 3 -9.93 9.86 9.31
CA THR A 3 -9.57 9.26 8.02
C THR A 3 -10.11 7.84 8.00
N ILE A 4 -10.85 7.48 6.95
CA ILE A 4 -11.41 6.13 6.79
C ILE A 4 -10.73 5.38 5.64
N PRO A 5 -10.60 4.04 5.73
CA PRO A 5 -10.12 3.24 4.62
C PRO A 5 -11.10 3.35 3.44
N PHE A 6 -10.57 3.63 2.24
CA PHE A 6 -11.36 3.86 1.03
C PHE A 6 -11.87 2.56 0.39
N ILE A 7 -11.01 1.54 0.32
CA ILE A 7 -11.26 0.29 -0.40
C ILE A 7 -10.79 -0.87 0.47
N GLN A 8 -11.49 -1.99 0.38
CA GLN A 8 -11.05 -3.29 0.92
C GLN A 8 -9.94 -3.92 0.05
N CYS A 9 -8.92 -3.14 -0.30
CA CYS A 9 -7.76 -3.59 -1.07
C CYS A 9 -6.49 -3.34 -0.26
N LYS A 10 -5.53 -4.26 -0.37
CA LYS A 10 -4.20 -4.08 0.23
C LYS A 10 -3.32 -3.32 -0.75
N ILE A 11 -3.09 -2.05 -0.46
CA ILE A 11 -2.15 -1.23 -1.21
C ILE A 11 -0.76 -1.44 -0.62
N PHE A 12 0.17 -1.92 -1.46
CA PHE A 12 1.57 -2.08 -1.08
C PHE A 12 2.35 -0.81 -1.46
N PRO A 13 3.33 -0.37 -0.65
CA PRO A 13 4.09 0.84 -0.95
C PRO A 13 4.81 0.74 -2.30
N VAL A 14 4.64 1.75 -3.16
CA VAL A 14 5.28 1.85 -4.49
C VAL A 14 6.81 1.83 -4.38
N GLU A 15 7.34 2.32 -3.26
CA GLU A 15 8.77 2.36 -2.94
C GLU A 15 9.42 0.96 -2.86
N GLN A 16 8.62 -0.11 -2.79
CA GLN A 16 9.11 -1.49 -2.77
C GLN A 16 9.20 -2.12 -4.17
N THR A 17 9.82 -1.41 -5.11
CA THR A 17 10.16 -1.91 -6.45
C THR A 17 11.01 -3.18 -6.37
N ALA A 18 11.00 -4.02 -7.42
CA ALA A 18 11.80 -5.24 -7.48
C ALA A 18 13.28 -5.01 -7.13
N ASP A 19 13.89 -3.95 -7.68
CA ASP A 19 15.29 -3.58 -7.40
C ASP A 19 15.52 -3.23 -5.91
N TYR A 20 14.58 -2.50 -5.29
CA TYR A 20 14.64 -2.20 -3.86
C TYR A 20 14.58 -3.48 -3.02
N LEU A 21 13.65 -4.38 -3.36
CA LEU A 21 13.49 -5.66 -2.66
C LEU A 21 14.71 -6.57 -2.85
N GLU A 22 15.29 -6.61 -4.05
CA GLU A 22 16.54 -7.34 -4.32
C GLU A 22 17.69 -6.79 -3.46
N LYS A 23 17.90 -5.48 -3.46
CA LYS A 23 18.93 -4.82 -2.62
C LYS A 23 18.72 -5.11 -1.14
N ARG A 24 17.48 -5.01 -0.66
CA ARG A 24 17.11 -5.31 0.74
C ARG A 24 17.39 -6.77 1.08
N PHE A 25 17.01 -7.71 0.22
CA PHE A 25 17.22 -9.14 0.45
C PHE A 25 18.69 -9.53 0.38
N ILE A 26 19.47 -8.92 -0.51
CA ILE A 26 20.93 -9.10 -0.56
C ILE A 26 21.57 -8.56 0.72
N LYS A 27 21.19 -7.35 1.17
CA LYS A 27 21.67 -6.78 2.43
C LYS A 27 21.36 -7.72 3.60
N HIS A 28 20.13 -8.22 3.67
CA HIS A 28 19.71 -9.14 4.73
C HIS A 28 20.46 -10.48 4.66
N LEU A 29 20.72 -11.01 3.46
CA LEU A 29 21.52 -12.22 3.29
C LEU A 29 22.96 -12.02 3.75
N ARG A 30 23.57 -10.85 3.51
CA ARG A 30 24.90 -10.52 4.05
C ARG A 30 24.90 -10.52 5.57
N LEU A 31 23.89 -9.93 6.19
CA LEU A 31 23.74 -9.89 7.65
C LEU A 31 23.56 -11.30 8.24
N LEU A 32 22.78 -12.16 7.59
CA LEU A 32 22.59 -13.56 7.99
C LEU A 32 23.91 -14.33 7.98
N ARG A 33 24.75 -14.08 6.97
CA ARG A 33 26.04 -14.75 6.83
C ARG A 33 27.14 -14.17 7.71
N SER A 34 27.07 -12.88 8.08
CA SER A 34 28.00 -12.28 9.04
C SER A 34 27.66 -12.61 10.51
N GLY A 35 26.60 -13.39 10.76
CA GLY A 35 26.14 -13.70 12.12
C GLY A 35 25.58 -12.49 12.89
N GLN A 36 25.37 -11.34 12.23
CA GLN A 36 24.94 -10.07 12.85
C GLN A 36 23.41 -9.92 12.96
N VAL A 37 22.64 -10.95 12.62
CA VAL A 37 21.18 -10.87 12.72
C VAL A 37 20.77 -10.85 14.20
N GLY A 38 20.22 -9.71 14.63
CA GLY A 38 19.77 -9.49 16.00
C GLY A 38 20.72 -8.64 16.85
N GLN A 39 21.88 -8.23 16.33
CA GLN A 39 22.74 -7.26 17.02
C GLN A 39 22.29 -5.83 16.70
N PRO A 40 22.08 -4.95 17.70
CA PRO A 40 21.84 -3.54 17.45
C PRO A 40 23.03 -2.96 16.69
N ALA A 41 22.76 -2.08 15.73
CA ALA A 41 23.79 -1.47 14.90
C ALA A 41 24.75 -0.65 15.79
N HIS A 42 25.84 -1.28 16.23
CA HIS A 42 26.93 -0.56 16.88
C HIS A 42 27.74 0.15 15.80
N GLU A 43 27.48 1.45 15.67
CA GLU A 43 28.33 2.38 14.96
C GLU A 43 29.73 2.35 15.59
N GLY A 44 30.71 1.82 14.86
CA GLY A 44 32.13 2.04 15.14
C GLY A 44 32.89 0.84 15.70
N LYS A 45 33.45 0.01 14.82
CA LYS A 45 34.88 -0.37 14.83
C LYS A 45 35.21 -1.25 13.62
N LEU A 46 35.95 -0.68 12.65
CA LEU A 46 36.76 -1.46 11.72
C LEU A 46 38.10 -1.74 12.39
N LEU A 47 38.32 -2.96 12.88
CA LEU A 47 39.66 -3.51 13.06
C LEU A 47 39.63 -4.95 12.55
N GLY A 48 40.45 -5.21 11.53
CA GLY A 48 40.40 -6.42 10.72
C GLY A 48 41.09 -7.61 11.36
N VAL A 49 40.58 -8.80 11.04
CA VAL A 49 41.26 -10.10 11.13
C VAL A 49 40.64 -11.02 10.06
N ASP A 50 41.51 -11.76 9.36
CA ASP A 50 41.33 -12.99 8.58
C ASP A 50 40.50 -13.07 7.27
N ASN A 51 41.21 -13.47 6.21
CA ASN A 51 40.72 -13.69 4.84
C ASN A 51 39.62 -14.77 4.71
N HIS A 52 39.31 -15.55 5.75
CA HIS A 52 38.27 -16.59 5.72
C HIS A 52 36.85 -16.02 5.95
N GLU A 53 36.70 -14.97 6.78
CA GLU A 53 35.41 -14.27 7.02
C GLU A 53 34.90 -13.50 5.78
N ARG A 54 35.81 -13.13 4.87
CA ARG A 54 35.47 -12.44 3.61
C ARG A 54 34.68 -13.32 2.64
N HIS A 55 34.77 -14.65 2.76
CA HIS A 55 34.03 -15.58 1.92
C HIS A 55 32.60 -15.80 2.39
N GLU A 56 32.33 -15.77 3.70
CA GLU A 56 30.99 -15.94 4.25
C GLU A 56 30.08 -14.77 3.85
N THR A 57 30.59 -13.56 3.81
CA THR A 57 29.82 -12.39 3.37
C THR A 57 29.70 -12.23 1.84
N ARG A 58 30.40 -13.07 1.06
CA ARG A 58 30.42 -12.98 -0.41
C ARG A 58 29.09 -13.49 -0.99
N ILE A 59 28.47 -12.66 -1.81
CA ILE A 59 27.21 -12.98 -2.50
C ILE A 59 27.55 -13.58 -3.87
N THR A 60 27.17 -14.83 -4.08
CA THR A 60 27.40 -15.53 -5.36
C THR A 60 26.34 -15.18 -6.41
N HIS A 61 26.60 -15.50 -7.68
CA HIS A 61 25.61 -15.36 -8.75
C HIS A 61 24.37 -16.24 -8.51
N LEU A 62 24.54 -17.43 -7.93
CA LEU A 62 23.44 -18.30 -7.55
C LEU A 62 22.56 -17.66 -6.47
N ASP A 63 23.17 -16.95 -5.51
CA ASP A 63 22.42 -16.20 -4.49
C ASP A 63 21.60 -15.08 -5.11
N ARG A 64 22.19 -14.30 -6.01
CA ARG A 64 21.46 -13.24 -6.72
C ARG A 64 20.28 -13.80 -7.51
N ARG A 65 20.47 -14.92 -8.21
CA ARG A 65 19.39 -15.60 -8.93
C ARG A 65 18.27 -16.06 -8.00
N LYS A 66 18.62 -16.68 -6.85
CA LYS A 66 17.62 -17.09 -5.84
C LYS A 66 16.87 -15.90 -5.25
N VAL A 67 17.57 -14.80 -4.96
CA VAL A 67 16.96 -13.57 -4.46
C VAL A 67 15.97 -13.01 -5.48
N ARG A 68 16.38 -12.87 -6.75
CA ARG A 68 15.51 -12.41 -7.82
C ARG A 68 14.23 -13.23 -7.94
N MET A 69 14.35 -14.56 -8.01
CA MET A 69 13.18 -15.45 -8.10
C MET A 69 12.24 -15.29 -6.89
N ARG A 70 12.79 -15.06 -5.69
CA ARG A 70 11.99 -14.81 -4.48
C ARG A 70 11.30 -13.45 -4.52
N VAL A 71 11.97 -12.43 -5.03
CA VAL A 71 11.39 -11.08 -5.21
C VAL A 71 10.26 -11.12 -6.23
N GLU A 72 10.46 -11.75 -7.38
CA GLU A 72 9.44 -11.95 -8.40
C GLU A 72 8.21 -12.66 -7.80
N LYS A 73 8.42 -13.80 -7.14
CA LYS A 73 7.34 -14.53 -6.47
C LYS A 73 6.60 -13.69 -5.44
N LEU A 74 7.32 -12.89 -4.65
CA LEU A 74 6.72 -12.01 -3.66
C LEU A 74 5.85 -10.93 -4.32
N ILE A 75 6.32 -10.33 -5.41
CA ILE A 75 5.56 -9.32 -6.16
C ILE A 75 4.30 -9.94 -6.75
N THR A 76 4.39 -11.13 -7.35
CA THR A 76 3.21 -11.85 -7.88
C THR A 76 2.19 -12.13 -6.77
N CYS A 77 2.62 -12.71 -5.64
CA CYS A 77 1.69 -12.96 -4.52
C CYS A 77 1.08 -11.66 -3.96
N ARG A 78 1.82 -10.53 -3.99
CA ARG A 78 1.28 -9.22 -3.59
C ARG A 78 0.23 -8.71 -4.58
N GLN A 79 0.47 -8.87 -5.88
CA GLN A 79 -0.51 -8.50 -6.90
C GLN A 79 -1.79 -9.30 -6.73
N GLU A 80 -1.69 -10.62 -6.55
CA GLU A 80 -2.83 -11.50 -6.27
C GLU A 80 -3.58 -11.09 -4.98
N ALA A 81 -2.83 -10.84 -3.90
CA ALA A 81 -3.42 -10.46 -2.61
C ALA A 81 -4.00 -9.03 -2.58
N SER A 82 -3.62 -8.15 -3.51
CA SER A 82 -4.12 -6.78 -3.58
C SER A 82 -5.58 -6.71 -4.01
N GLY A 83 -6.06 -7.70 -4.76
CA GLY A 83 -7.38 -7.68 -5.42
C GLY A 83 -7.47 -6.72 -6.61
N MET A 84 -6.38 -6.02 -6.95
CA MET A 84 -6.32 -5.00 -8.01
C MET A 84 -5.88 -5.56 -9.37
N GLY A 85 -5.85 -6.88 -9.54
CA GLY A 85 -5.35 -7.52 -10.78
C GLY A 85 -6.21 -7.27 -12.02
N HIS A 86 -7.44 -6.80 -11.84
CA HIS A 86 -8.36 -6.44 -12.94
C HIS A 86 -8.20 -4.98 -13.39
N LEU A 87 -7.45 -4.17 -12.65
CA LEU A 87 -7.27 -2.74 -12.93
C LEU A 87 -6.04 -2.51 -13.81
N GLN A 88 -6.15 -1.54 -14.72
CA GLN A 88 -5.02 -1.07 -15.51
C GLN A 88 -3.98 -0.38 -14.62
N GLU A 89 -2.74 -0.25 -15.10
CA GLU A 89 -1.65 0.37 -14.35
C GLU A 89 -2.01 1.81 -13.91
N ASP A 90 -2.52 2.62 -14.83
CA ASP A 90 -2.97 3.99 -14.54
C ASP A 90 -4.07 4.06 -13.47
N GLU A 91 -5.01 3.11 -13.48
CA GLU A 91 -6.09 3.04 -12.50
C GLU A 91 -5.55 2.65 -11.12
N ARG A 92 -4.58 1.73 -11.09
CA ARG A 92 -3.90 1.32 -9.86
C ARG A 92 -3.11 2.47 -9.25
N GLU A 93 -2.44 3.28 -10.06
CA GLU A 93 -1.72 4.46 -9.59
C GLU A 93 -2.66 5.49 -8.95
N ARG A 94 -3.80 5.78 -9.60
CA ARG A 94 -4.83 6.68 -9.07
C ARG A 94 -5.35 6.22 -7.70
N LEU A 95 -5.58 4.91 -7.54
CA LEU A 95 -6.01 4.34 -6.27
C LEU A 95 -4.91 4.33 -5.20
N THR A 96 -3.64 4.27 -5.62
CA THR A 96 -2.51 4.29 -4.69
C THR A 96 -2.38 5.64 -3.97
N ALA A 97 -2.79 6.74 -4.60
CA ALA A 97 -2.90 8.04 -3.93
C ALA A 97 -3.89 8.03 -2.74
N LEU A 98 -4.85 7.12 -2.75
CA LEU A 98 -5.87 6.96 -1.70
C LEU A 98 -5.47 5.89 -0.66
N ALA A 99 -4.23 5.38 -0.70
CA ALA A 99 -3.72 4.38 0.24
C ALA A 99 -3.72 4.84 1.70
N GLY A 100 -3.56 6.15 1.93
CA GLY A 100 -3.66 6.76 3.26
C GLY A 100 -5.08 6.84 3.79
N GLY A 101 -6.09 6.41 3.01
CA GLY A 101 -7.50 6.60 3.29
C GLY A 101 -8.02 7.96 2.84
N VAL A 102 -9.32 8.18 3.00
CA VAL A 102 -9.99 9.44 2.62
C VAL A 102 -10.42 10.18 3.87
N ARG A 103 -10.28 11.51 3.84
CA ARG A 103 -10.80 12.38 4.89
C ARG A 103 -12.32 12.42 4.81
N LEU A 104 -12.98 12.18 5.94
CA LEU A 104 -14.43 12.37 6.02
C LEU A 104 -14.77 13.86 5.94
N ALA A 105 -15.63 14.19 4.98
CA ALA A 105 -16.27 15.50 4.89
C ALA A 105 -17.69 15.41 5.44
N THR A 106 -18.07 16.38 6.26
CA THR A 106 -19.44 16.50 6.78
C THR A 106 -20.28 17.33 5.83
N VAL A 107 -21.44 16.80 5.44
CA VAL A 107 -22.45 17.57 4.72
C VAL A 107 -23.20 18.44 5.72
N LYS A 108 -23.32 19.74 5.46
CA LYS A 108 -23.89 20.71 6.42
C LYS A 108 -25.39 20.93 6.27
N THR A 109 -25.92 20.75 5.06
CA THR A 109 -27.32 21.04 4.73
C THR A 109 -27.89 19.98 3.80
N GLU A 110 -29.21 19.77 3.81
CA GLU A 110 -29.87 18.85 2.88
C GLU A 110 -29.68 19.29 1.43
N HIS A 111 -29.69 20.60 1.18
CA HIS A 111 -29.44 21.15 -0.16
C HIS A 111 -28.06 20.75 -0.70
N GLN A 112 -27.03 20.78 0.13
CA GLN A 112 -25.69 20.33 -0.26
C GLN A 112 -25.67 18.82 -0.59
N ALA A 113 -26.47 18.01 0.11
CA ALA A 113 -26.61 16.59 -0.21
C ALA A 113 -27.28 16.39 -1.59
N ASP A 114 -28.24 17.24 -1.94
CA ASP A 114 -28.94 17.21 -3.23
C ASP A 114 -28.01 17.63 -4.37
N GLU A 115 -27.21 18.67 -4.18
CA GLU A 115 -26.22 19.12 -5.17
C GLU A 115 -25.18 18.03 -5.45
N ILE A 116 -24.67 17.36 -4.40
CA ILE A 116 -23.73 16.24 -4.55
C ILE A 116 -24.38 15.08 -5.31
N ALA A 117 -25.62 14.72 -4.96
CA ALA A 117 -26.33 13.62 -5.61
C ALA A 117 -26.63 13.91 -7.08
N ALA A 118 -27.03 15.15 -7.42
CA ALA A 118 -27.27 15.56 -8.80
C ALA A 118 -25.99 15.48 -9.63
N ALA A 119 -24.88 16.04 -9.13
CA ALA A 119 -23.59 15.98 -9.81
C ALA A 119 -23.12 14.53 -10.04
N LEU A 120 -23.26 13.67 -9.03
CA LEU A 120 -22.93 12.24 -9.17
C LEU A 120 -23.82 11.53 -10.19
N HIS A 121 -25.10 11.88 -10.27
CA HIS A 121 -26.03 11.27 -11.23
C HIS A 121 -25.75 11.74 -12.66
N ASP A 122 -25.34 13.00 -12.84
CA ASP A 122 -24.94 13.55 -14.14
C ASP A 122 -23.64 12.88 -14.66
N GLU A 123 -22.65 12.71 -13.79
CA GLU A 123 -21.37 12.06 -14.14
C GLU A 123 -21.52 10.53 -14.31
N MET A 124 -22.35 9.91 -13.47
CA MET A 124 -22.51 8.45 -13.43
C MET A 124 -24.00 8.04 -13.43
N PRO A 125 -24.74 8.25 -14.53
CA PRO A 125 -26.18 7.93 -14.58
C PRO A 125 -26.46 6.44 -14.33
N TRP A 126 -25.52 5.58 -14.74
CA TRP A 126 -25.57 4.12 -14.56
C TRP A 126 -25.47 3.69 -13.09
N MET A 127 -25.04 4.56 -12.18
CA MET A 127 -24.96 4.31 -10.73
C MET A 127 -26.21 4.75 -9.96
N GLY A 128 -27.29 5.16 -10.63
CA GLY A 128 -28.51 5.69 -10.01
C GLY A 128 -28.96 4.99 -8.72
N PRO A 129 -29.15 3.65 -8.70
CA PRO A 129 -29.59 2.94 -7.49
C PRO A 129 -28.61 3.03 -6.31
N ALA A 130 -27.31 3.13 -6.58
CA ALA A 130 -26.28 3.27 -5.56
C ALA A 130 -26.18 4.71 -5.05
N THR A 131 -26.19 5.69 -5.96
CA THR A 131 -26.13 7.12 -5.61
C THR A 131 -27.37 7.55 -4.82
N GLU A 132 -28.54 6.97 -5.10
CA GLU A 132 -29.77 7.27 -4.35
C GLU A 132 -29.69 6.79 -2.89
N GLN A 133 -29.07 5.64 -2.62
CA GLN A 133 -28.86 5.17 -1.24
C GLN A 133 -27.93 6.11 -0.47
N VAL A 134 -26.83 6.52 -1.09
CA VAL A 134 -25.87 7.48 -0.50
C VAL A 134 -26.57 8.81 -0.25
N TRP A 135 -27.37 9.29 -1.19
CA TRP A 135 -28.14 10.53 -1.06
C TRP A 135 -29.11 10.51 0.13
N ARG A 136 -29.89 9.42 0.28
CA ARG A 136 -30.79 9.24 1.43
C ARG A 136 -30.02 9.19 2.75
N ALA A 137 -28.85 8.55 2.78
CA ALA A 137 -27.99 8.51 3.96
C ALA A 137 -27.41 9.90 4.30
N MET A 138 -26.99 10.68 3.30
CA MET A 138 -26.52 12.05 3.50
C MET A 138 -27.60 12.94 4.09
N ARG A 139 -28.84 12.90 3.56
CA ARG A 139 -29.97 13.66 4.13
C ARG A 139 -30.29 13.23 5.55
N ARG A 140 -30.23 11.92 5.85
CA ARG A 140 -30.43 11.40 7.20
C ARG A 140 -29.38 11.93 8.18
N SER A 141 -28.11 11.96 7.81
CA SER A 141 -27.04 12.44 8.70
C SER A 141 -27.16 13.94 9.02
N VAL A 142 -27.69 14.74 8.09
CA VAL A 142 -27.99 16.16 8.34
C VAL A 142 -29.15 16.32 9.35
N ARG A 143 -30.19 15.48 9.25
CA ARG A 143 -31.35 15.51 10.16
C ARG A 143 -31.05 15.00 11.56
N GLU A 144 -30.29 13.90 11.65
CA GLU A 144 -30.05 13.16 12.89
C GLU A 144 -28.73 13.57 13.58
N GLY A 145 -27.87 14.32 12.90
CA GLY A 145 -26.53 14.68 13.36
C GLY A 145 -25.48 13.57 13.11
N PRO A 146 -24.18 13.86 13.28
CA PRO A 146 -23.06 13.01 12.84
C PRO A 146 -22.84 11.70 13.63
N THR A 147 -23.84 11.21 14.38
CA THR A 147 -23.68 10.12 15.36
C THR A 147 -24.32 8.79 14.94
N SER A 148 -24.96 8.73 13.78
CA SER A 148 -25.64 7.51 13.30
C SER A 148 -24.98 7.03 12.00
N PHE A 149 -23.92 6.23 12.13
CA PHE A 149 -23.29 5.46 11.05
C PHE A 149 -23.46 3.97 11.33
#